data_AF-A0A7R9QTV0-F1
#
_entry.id   AF-A0A7R9QTV0-F1
#
_cell.length_a   1.000
_cell.length_b   1.000
_cell.length_c   1.000
_cell.angle_alpha   90.00
_cell.angle_beta   90.00
_cell.angle_gamma   90.00
#
_symmetry.space_group_name_H-M   'P 1'
#
loop_
_entity.id
_entity.type
_entity.pdbx_description
1 polymer ?
#
loop_
_entity_poly.entity_id
_entity_poly.type
_entity_poly.pdbx_seq_one_letter_code
_entity_poly.pdbx_strand_id
1 'polypeptide(L)'
;LSLCRKYFYIGFLCLPFLWVVNSVWFFRSAFMGAPDPSSDRKPIQRYVIYSMIGSLVWIVALVAWITTFQLKRAEWEATGDYLSFNIPRGIP
;
A
#
# COMPACT_ATOMS: atom_id res chain seq x y z
N LEU A 1 -16.63 -12.19 3.77
CA LEU A 1 -15.30 -12.69 4.24
C LEU A 1 -14.37 -13.14 3.10
N SER A 2 -14.86 -13.92 2.14
CA SER A 2 -14.05 -14.46 1.02
C SER A 2 -13.42 -13.37 0.15
N LEU A 3 -14.14 -12.27 -0.14
CA LEU A 3 -13.59 -11.13 -0.88
C LEU A 3 -12.45 -10.45 -0.11
N CYS A 4 -12.67 -9.94 1.11
CA CYS A 4 -11.62 -9.30 1.91
C CYS A 4 -10.34 -10.15 2.06
N ARG A 5 -10.49 -11.47 2.23
CA ARG A 5 -9.36 -12.41 2.26
C ARG A 5 -8.59 -12.44 0.94
N LYS A 6 -9.27 -12.51 -0.21
CA LYS A 6 -8.63 -12.47 -1.54
C LYS A 6 -7.88 -11.16 -1.74
N TYR A 7 -8.50 -10.02 -1.43
CA TYR A 7 -7.85 -8.71 -1.57
C TYR A 7 -6.63 -8.59 -0.65
N PHE A 8 -6.69 -9.11 0.57
CA PHE A 8 -5.54 -9.15 1.48
C PHE A 8 -4.36 -9.94 0.89
N TYR A 9 -4.58 -11.15 0.36
CA TYR A 9 -3.52 -11.95 -0.25
C TYR A 9 -3.00 -11.37 -1.56
N ILE A 10 -3.86 -10.78 -2.40
CA ILE A 10 -3.43 -10.13 -3.65
C ILE A 10 -2.54 -8.92 -3.36
N GLY A 11 -2.77 -8.19 -2.27
CA GLY A 11 -1.91 -7.06 -1.93
C GLY A 11 -0.47 -7.44 -1.59
N PHE A 12 -0.19 -8.70 -1.22
CA PHE A 12 1.20 -9.20 -1.08
C PHE A 12 1.95 -9.26 -2.41
N LEU A 13 1.26 -9.16 -3.55
CA LEU A 13 1.86 -9.13 -4.88
C LEU A 13 2.45 -7.74 -5.23
N CYS A 14 2.87 -6.97 -4.23
CA CYS A 14 3.37 -5.58 -4.34
C CYS A 14 2.32 -4.56 -4.82
N LEU A 15 1.04 -4.73 -4.45
CA LEU A 15 -0.04 -3.79 -4.77
C LEU A 15 -0.53 -3.06 -3.51
N PRO A 16 0.20 -2.05 -2.99
CA PRO A 16 -0.19 -1.32 -1.79
C PRO A 16 -1.52 -0.57 -1.97
N PHE A 17 -1.81 -0.10 -3.19
CA PHE A 17 -3.08 0.55 -3.51
C PHE A 17 -4.29 -0.37 -3.26
N LEU A 18 -4.12 -1.68 -3.49
CA LEU A 18 -5.19 -2.65 -3.28
C LEU A 18 -5.48 -2.86 -1.79
N TRP A 19 -4.46 -2.81 -0.93
CA TRP A 19 -4.65 -2.79 0.53
C TRP A 19 -5.34 -1.52 1.02
N VAL A 20 -5.08 -0.36 0.41
CA VAL A 20 -5.80 0.88 0.72
C VAL A 20 -7.28 0.76 0.35
N VAL A 21 -7.59 0.32 -0.87
CA VAL A 21 -8.98 0.12 -1.32
C VAL A 21 -9.72 -0.89 -0.42
N ASN A 22 -9.08 -2.02 -0.09
CA ASN A 22 -9.63 -3.01 0.83
C ASN A 22 -9.91 -2.39 2.20
N SER A 23 -8.99 -1.55 2.70
CA SER A 23 -9.17 -0.88 3.98
C SER A 23 -10.36 0.07 3.95
N VAL A 24 -10.42 1.00 3.00
CA VAL A 24 -11.48 2.03 2.92
C VAL A 24 -12.86 1.41 2.67
N TRP A 25 -12.97 0.43 1.77
CA TRP A 25 -14.25 -0.18 1.44
C TRP A 25 -14.81 -1.00 2.62
N PHE A 26 -13.97 -1.84 3.23
CA PHE A 26 -14.41 -2.66 4.35
C PHE A 26 -14.37 -1.94 5.70
N PHE A 27 -13.79 -0.72 5.81
CA PHE A 27 -13.76 0.06 7.05
C PHE A 27 -15.18 0.34 7.56
N ARG A 28 -16.07 0.77 6.66
CA ARG A 28 -17.47 1.02 7.03
C ARG A 28 -18.14 -0.26 7.51
N SER A 29 -17.98 -1.38 6.82
CA SER A 29 -18.55 -2.67 7.22
C SER A 29 -17.93 -3.25 8.49
N ALA A 30 -16.67 -2.93 8.78
CA ALA A 30 -15.93 -3.46 9.94
C ALA A 30 -16.19 -2.65 11.22
N PHE A 31 -16.35 -1.32 11.12
CA PHE A 31 -16.42 -0.41 12.28
C PHE A 31 -17.71 0.40 12.38
N MET A 32 -18.38 0.72 11.26
CA MET A 32 -19.55 1.61 11.22
C MET A 32 -20.86 0.91 10.81
N GLY A 33 -20.80 -0.36 10.39
CA GLY A 33 -21.95 -1.12 9.91
C GLY A 33 -22.85 -1.56 11.06
N ALA A 34 -24.16 -1.61 10.80
CA ALA A 34 -25.12 -2.15 11.75
C ALA A 34 -24.74 -3.59 12.15
N PRO A 35 -24.77 -3.93 13.44
CA PRO A 35 -24.62 -5.30 13.93
C PRO A 35 -25.50 -6.30 13.19
N ASP A 36 -24.92 -7.13 12.32
CA ASP A 36 -25.63 -8.33 11.85
C ASP A 36 -25.61 -9.37 13.00
N PRO A 37 -26.77 -9.86 13.49
CA PRO A 37 -26.83 -10.83 14.59
C PRO A 37 -26.21 -12.18 14.26
N SER A 38 -26.03 -12.48 12.97
CA SER A 38 -25.71 -13.81 12.45
C SER A 38 -24.23 -14.05 12.13
N SER A 39 -23.38 -13.02 12.15
CA SER A 39 -21.99 -13.13 11.69
C SER A 39 -20.97 -12.45 12.62
N ASP A 40 -19.90 -13.17 12.93
CA ASP A 40 -18.80 -12.64 13.75
C ASP A 40 -17.96 -11.63 12.94
N ARG A 41 -17.96 -10.38 13.40
CA ARG A 41 -17.31 -9.24 12.73
C ARG A 41 -15.82 -9.11 13.05
N LYS A 42 -15.34 -9.77 14.12
CA LYS A 42 -13.93 -9.77 14.56
C LYS A 42 -12.92 -10.17 13.47
N PRO A 43 -13.12 -11.25 12.68
CA PRO A 43 -12.18 -11.61 11.62
C PRO A 43 -12.06 -10.54 10.54
N ILE A 44 -13.15 -9.88 10.16
CA ILE A 44 -13.14 -8.82 9.14
C ILE A 44 -12.34 -7.60 9.64
N GLN A 45 -12.58 -7.18 10.88
CA GLN A 45 -11.82 -6.09 11.52
C GLN A 45 -10.32 -6.37 11.52
N ARG A 46 -9.93 -7.60 11.86
CA ARG A 46 -8.52 -8.01 11.89
C ARG A 46 -7.86 -7.92 10.50
N TYR A 47 -8.54 -8.39 9.44
CA TYR A 47 -8.02 -8.28 8.07
C TYR A 47 -7.93 -6.83 7.57
N VAL A 48 -8.87 -5.97 7.95
CA VAL A 48 -8.82 -4.53 7.63
C VAL A 48 -7.63 -3.87 8.32
N ILE A 49 -7.42 -4.12 9.61
CA ILE A 49 -6.27 -3.57 10.37
C ILE A 49 -4.94 -4.03 9.75
N TYR A 50 -4.80 -5.31 9.40
CA TYR A 50 -3.59 -5.81 8.76
C TYR A 50 -3.37 -5.20 7.37
N SER A 51 -4.43 -4.97 6.60
CA SER A 51 -4.34 -4.27 5.31
C SER A 51 -3.89 -2.81 5.51
N MET A 52 -4.40 -2.12 6.53
CA MET A 52 -4.00 -0.76 6.87
C MET A 52 -2.51 -0.69 7.23
N ILE A 53 -2.05 -1.57 8.12
CA ILE A 53 -0.63 -1.64 8.51
C ILE A 53 0.24 -1.93 7.30
N GLY A 54 -0.14 -2.93 6.48
CA GLY A 54 0.59 -3.26 5.25
C GLY A 54 0.68 -2.07 4.30
N SER A 55 -0.41 -1.33 4.12
CA SER A 55 -0.42 -0.13 3.27
C SER A 55 0.49 0.97 3.80
N LEU A 56 0.50 1.20 5.13
CA LEU A 56 1.36 2.19 5.76
C LEU A 56 2.85 1.84 5.59
N VAL A 57 3.21 0.56 5.80
CA VAL A 57 4.57 0.07 5.58
C VAL A 57 5.03 0.32 4.15
N TRP A 58 4.18 0.02 3.15
CA TRP A 58 4.52 0.30 1.75
C TRP A 58 4.61 1.78 1.43
N ILE A 59 3.73 2.61 1.98
CA ILE A 59 3.80 4.07 1.79
C ILE A 59 5.13 4.58 2.32
N VAL A 60 5.52 4.18 3.52
CA VAL A 60 6.81 4.57 4.12
C VAL A 60 7.98 4.08 3.26
N ALA A 61 7.95 2.82 2.80
CA ALA A 61 8.99 2.26 1.95
C ALA A 61 9.10 2.99 0.61
N LEU A 62 7.98 3.30 -0.04
CA LEU A 62 7.95 4.05 -1.30
C LEU A 62 8.42 5.49 -1.12
N VAL A 63 7.98 6.17 -0.07
CA VAL A 63 8.43 7.53 0.25
C VAL A 63 9.93 7.55 0.51
N ALA A 64 10.44 6.63 1.34
CA ALA A 64 11.87 6.52 1.62
C ALA A 64 12.66 6.26 0.33
N TRP A 65 12.21 5.32 -0.51
CA TRP A 65 12.85 5.03 -1.79
C TRP A 65 12.85 6.24 -2.74
N ILE A 66 11.71 6.91 -2.90
CA ILE A 66 11.59 8.10 -3.75
C ILE A 66 12.50 9.21 -3.23
N THR A 67 12.50 9.49 -1.93
CA THR A 67 13.36 10.53 -1.33
C THR A 67 14.84 10.21 -1.52
N THR A 68 15.26 8.97 -1.25
CA THR A 68 16.64 8.55 -1.50
C THR A 68 17.01 8.66 -2.96
N PHE A 69 16.15 8.18 -3.87
CA PHE A 69 16.39 8.27 -5.31
C PHE A 69 16.51 9.73 -5.75
N GLN A 70 15.57 10.62 -5.37
CA GLN A 70 15.62 12.03 -5.77
C GLN A 70 16.84 12.78 -5.22
N LEU A 71 17.27 12.49 -3.99
CA LEU A 71 18.42 13.15 -3.38
C LEU A 71 19.77 12.60 -3.88
N LYS A 72 19.83 11.31 -4.17
CA LYS A 72 21.08 10.60 -4.50
C LYS A 72 21.22 10.21 -5.97
N ARG A 73 20.21 10.44 -6.82
CA ARG A 73 20.24 10.14 -8.27
C ARG A 73 21.50 10.67 -8.94
N ALA A 74 21.84 11.93 -8.69
CA ALA A 74 23.00 12.57 -9.30
C ALA A 74 24.33 11.96 -8.84
N GLU A 75 24.39 11.44 -7.61
CA GLU A 75 25.57 10.76 -7.07
C GLU A 75 25.71 9.31 -7.60
N TRP A 76 24.64 8.75 -8.16
CA TRP A 76 24.62 7.37 -8.68
C TRP A 76 25.07 7.27 -10.14
N GLU A 77 25.42 8.41 -10.76
CA GLU A 77 25.98 8.51 -12.12
C GLU A 77 25.24 7.60 -13.11
N ALA A 78 25.95 6.70 -13.79
CA ALA A 78 25.38 5.79 -14.79
C ALA A 78 24.24 4.93 -14.25
N THR A 79 24.32 4.48 -12.98
CA THR A 79 23.24 3.67 -12.38
C THR A 79 21.99 4.49 -12.10
N GLY A 80 22.15 5.76 -11.73
CA GLY A 80 21.03 6.70 -11.60
C GLY A 80 20.31 6.93 -12.93
N ASP A 81 21.07 7.02 -14.02
CA ASP A 81 20.50 7.20 -15.36
C ASP A 81 19.80 5.96 -15.90
N TYR A 82 20.37 4.76 -15.69
CA TYR A 82 19.71 3.51 -16.09
C TYR A 82 18.40 3.24 -15.34
N LEU A 83 18.30 3.64 -14.06
CA LEU A 83 17.07 3.52 -13.28
C LEU A 83 16.08 4.66 -13.56
N SER A 84 16.51 5.75 -14.18
CA SER A 84 15.67 6.91 -14.46
C SER A 84 14.82 6.68 -15.71
N PHE A 85 13.52 6.50 -15.52
CA PHE A 85 12.58 6.47 -16.66
C PHE A 85 12.41 7.85 -17.31
N ASN A 86 12.48 8.93 -16.53
CA ASN A 86 12.36 10.30 -17.01
C ASN A 86 13.55 11.13 -16.52
N ILE A 87 14.45 11.50 -17.45
CA ILE A 87 15.67 12.24 -17.14
C ILE A 87 15.37 13.75 -17.28
N PRO A 88 15.46 14.54 -16.20
CA PRO A 88 15.26 15.97 -16.27
C PRO A 88 16.37 16.63 -17.11
N ARG A 89 16.02 17.27 -18.22
CA ARG A 89 17.01 17.86 -19.16
C ARG A 89 17.79 19.07 -18.63
N GLY A 90 17.43 19.59 -17.45
CA GLY A 90 17.99 20.82 -16.89
C GLY A 90 18.93 20.65 -15.70
N ILE A 91 19.08 19.44 -15.17
CA ILE A 91 19.94 19.15 -14.02
C ILE A 91 20.73 17.89 -14.38
N PRO A 92 22.08 17.94 -14.47
CA PRO A 92 22.89 16.74 -14.65
C PRO A 92 22.60 15.75 -13.50
#